data_AF-A0A7J5ZYK1-F1
#
_entry.id   AF-A0A7J5ZYK1-F1
#
_cell.length_a   1.000
_cell.length_b   1.000
_cell.length_c   1.000
_cell.angle_alpha   90.00
_cell.angle_beta   90.00
_cell.angle_gamma   90.00
#
_symmetry.space_group_name_H-M   'P 1'
#
loop_
_entity.id
_entity.type
_entity.pdbx_description
1 polymer ?
#
loop_
_entity_poly.entity_id
_entity_poly.type
_entity_poly.pdbx_seq_one_letter_code
_entity_poly.pdbx_strand_id
1 'polypeptide(L)'
;MKILLIIITFYLISGPVHCSDVIGYPGAQGLRSVHMDRFTLYDSGEFVTVIFRNLSVQDTGRYQGGVWRVWSHDINLKVKSDPCCSRTQTVTGYLGQTVTISCSYPVEFETNIRSVYKLDGRSEQEVIRTSATEEHQDGRFSISSDRRNKVFSVNISDVREDDAGLYSCAVGNEESEVIYQSLFTSIQLQVTGENLFFTICK
;
A
#
# COMPACT_ATOMS: atom_id res chain seq x y z
N MET A 1 8.20 -0.29 -8.23
CA MET A 1 8.35 0.88 -7.32
C MET A 1 7.97 0.42 -5.92
N LYS A 2 8.81 0.57 -4.89
CA LYS A 2 8.48 0.13 -3.52
C LYS A 2 7.79 1.28 -2.78
N ILE A 3 6.52 1.13 -2.42
CA ILE A 3 5.67 2.23 -1.92
C ILE A 3 5.26 1.90 -0.47
N LEU A 4 6.10 2.24 0.52
CA LEU A 4 5.64 2.12 1.90
C LEU A 4 4.65 3.25 2.22
N LEU A 5 3.52 2.93 2.85
CA LEU A 5 2.42 3.85 3.14
C LEU A 5 2.15 3.88 4.64
N ILE A 6 2.99 4.57 5.42
CA ILE A 6 2.81 4.61 6.88
C ILE A 6 1.67 5.60 7.23
N ILE A 7 0.49 5.05 7.55
CA ILE A 7 -0.69 5.83 7.96
C ILE A 7 -0.60 6.13 9.47
N ILE A 8 0.06 7.23 9.81
CA ILE A 8 0.18 7.70 11.20
C ILE A 8 -1.05 8.59 11.57
N THR A 9 -1.29 8.76 12.87
CA THR A 9 -2.53 9.32 13.44
C THR A 9 -2.22 10.33 14.54
N PHE A 10 -2.37 11.65 14.34
CA PHE A 10 -2.16 12.65 15.41
C PHE A 10 -3.23 13.74 15.43
N TYR A 11 -3.56 14.25 16.62
CA TYR A 11 -4.49 15.36 16.86
C TYR A 11 -3.74 16.71 17.04
N LEU A 12 -4.34 17.82 16.59
CA LEU A 12 -3.71 19.13 16.31
C LEU A 12 -3.59 20.16 17.48
N ILE A 13 -2.39 20.71 17.80
CA ILE A 13 -2.14 22.08 18.40
C ILE A 13 -0.70 22.62 18.13
N SER A 14 -0.44 23.94 17.92
CA SER A 14 0.77 24.56 17.29
C SER A 14 1.88 25.22 18.19
N GLY A 15 3.07 25.62 17.63
CA GLY A 15 4.16 26.40 18.31
C GLY A 15 5.45 26.78 17.48
N PRO A 16 6.52 27.41 18.08
CA PRO A 16 8.03 27.36 17.83
C PRO A 16 9.08 26.23 18.21
N VAL A 17 9.84 25.55 17.30
CA VAL A 17 10.99 24.59 17.60
C VAL A 17 12.23 24.82 16.67
N HIS A 18 13.18 23.87 16.62
CA HIS A 18 14.40 23.80 15.80
C HIS A 18 14.83 22.32 15.65
N CYS A 19 14.66 21.71 14.49
CA CYS A 19 15.18 20.38 14.11
C CYS A 19 15.48 20.37 12.60
N SER A 20 16.23 19.40 12.08
CA SER A 20 16.32 19.19 10.63
C SER A 20 15.10 18.39 10.18
N ASP A 21 13.98 19.09 10.00
CA ASP A 21 12.67 18.47 9.76
C ASP A 21 12.68 17.58 8.50
N VAL A 22 12.32 16.31 8.67
CA VAL A 22 12.21 15.33 7.57
C VAL A 22 11.01 15.67 6.68
N ILE A 23 9.91 16.14 7.30
CA ILE A 23 8.81 16.89 6.68
C ILE A 23 7.98 17.52 7.82
N GLY A 24 7.42 18.70 7.60
CA GLY A 24 6.59 19.40 8.57
C GLY A 24 5.88 20.59 7.94
N TYR A 25 4.90 21.18 8.63
CA TYR A 25 4.20 22.36 8.13
C TYR A 25 3.82 23.34 9.26
N PRO A 26 3.91 24.66 9.05
CA PRO A 26 3.39 25.62 10.00
C PRO A 26 1.86 25.63 9.91
N GLY A 27 1.18 25.26 11.01
CA GLY A 27 -0.29 25.15 11.09
C GLY A 27 -1.10 26.43 10.82
N ALA A 28 -0.45 27.53 10.45
CA ALA A 28 -1.06 28.82 10.11
C ALA A 28 -1.47 28.95 8.62
N GLN A 29 -1.06 28.04 7.73
CA GLN A 29 -1.25 28.22 6.27
C GLN A 29 -2.46 27.48 5.65
N GLY A 30 -3.19 26.67 6.43
CA GLY A 30 -4.39 25.96 5.93
C GLY A 30 -4.13 24.84 4.91
N LEU A 31 -2.88 24.58 4.52
CA LEU A 31 -2.53 23.38 3.75
C LEU A 31 -2.76 22.13 4.61
N ARG A 32 -3.63 21.24 4.13
CA ARG A 32 -3.88 19.90 4.70
C ARG A 32 -2.97 18.82 4.13
N SER A 33 -2.09 19.18 3.20
CA SER A 33 -1.06 18.29 2.67
C SER A 33 0.21 19.05 2.35
N VAL A 34 1.35 18.43 2.63
CA VAL A 34 2.67 18.91 2.24
C VAL A 34 3.44 17.76 1.60
N HIS A 35 4.16 18.06 0.55
CA HIS A 35 5.02 17.11 -0.16
C HIS A 35 6.44 17.67 -0.19
N MET A 36 7.41 16.86 0.23
CA MET A 36 8.82 17.21 0.20
C MET A 36 9.62 15.98 -0.20
N ASP A 37 10.30 16.06 -1.35
CA ASP A 37 11.06 14.96 -1.95
C ASP A 37 10.25 13.64 -1.99
N ARG A 38 10.64 12.63 -1.20
CA ARG A 38 10.02 11.30 -1.13
C ARG A 38 8.96 11.16 -0.04
N PHE A 39 8.65 12.24 0.67
CA PHE A 39 7.67 12.30 1.75
C PHE A 39 6.39 13.04 1.33
N THR A 40 5.24 12.56 1.80
CA THR A 40 3.98 13.33 1.78
C THR A 40 3.33 13.23 3.15
N LEU A 41 3.12 14.37 3.80
CA LEU A 41 2.33 14.50 5.02
C LEU A 41 0.92 14.93 4.63
N TYR A 42 -0.09 14.24 5.15
CA TYR A 42 -1.51 14.59 5.00
C TYR A 42 -2.16 14.68 6.38
N ASP A 43 -2.87 15.77 6.64
CA ASP A 43 -3.55 16.05 7.90
C ASP A 43 -5.07 16.05 7.67
N SER A 44 -5.78 15.08 8.26
CA SER A 44 -7.24 15.01 8.17
C SER A 44 -7.96 15.90 9.20
N GLY A 45 -7.24 16.41 10.20
CA GLY A 45 -7.76 17.02 11.43
C GLY A 45 -7.82 16.07 12.63
N GLU A 46 -7.83 14.77 12.37
CA GLU A 46 -7.88 13.69 13.38
C GLU A 46 -6.67 12.74 13.28
N PHE A 47 -6.11 12.58 12.07
CA PHE A 47 -5.03 11.64 11.72
C PHE A 47 -3.97 12.39 10.87
N VAL A 48 -2.68 12.09 11.05
CA VAL A 48 -1.55 12.73 10.33
C VAL A 48 -0.74 11.66 9.60
N THR A 49 -1.17 11.34 8.39
CA THR A 49 -0.58 10.30 7.54
C THR A 49 0.76 10.75 6.96
N VAL A 50 1.78 9.89 6.99
CA VAL A 50 3.11 10.19 6.42
C VAL A 50 3.51 9.11 5.41
N ILE A 51 3.23 9.38 4.14
CA ILE A 51 3.63 8.51 3.03
C ILE A 51 5.14 8.65 2.83
N PHE A 52 5.86 7.52 2.83
CA PHE A 52 7.31 7.49 2.70
C PHE A 52 7.71 6.61 1.51
N ARG A 53 7.95 7.26 0.36
CA ARG A 53 8.15 6.59 -0.93
C ARG A 53 9.59 6.09 -1.09
N ASN A 54 9.76 4.98 -1.82
CA ASN A 54 11.06 4.44 -2.23
C ASN A 54 12.02 4.14 -1.06
N LEU A 55 11.51 3.53 0.01
CA LEU A 55 12.33 3.15 1.17
C LEU A 55 13.53 2.28 0.83
N SER A 56 14.62 2.55 1.54
CA SER A 56 15.90 1.86 1.49
C SER A 56 16.35 1.46 2.90
N VAL A 57 17.36 0.59 3.00
CA VAL A 57 17.92 0.20 4.30
C VAL A 57 18.51 1.37 5.09
N GLN A 58 18.92 2.45 4.40
CA GLN A 58 19.50 3.67 5.00
C GLN A 58 18.46 4.52 5.75
N ASP A 59 17.18 4.32 5.46
CA ASP A 59 16.06 4.98 6.16
C ASP A 59 15.71 4.27 7.48
N THR A 60 16.47 3.25 7.88
CA THR A 60 16.30 2.59 9.17
C THR A 60 16.73 3.55 10.28
N GLY A 61 15.82 3.84 11.21
CA GLY A 61 16.09 4.78 12.29
C GLY A 61 14.90 5.02 13.21
N ARG A 62 15.12 5.83 14.23
CA ARG A 62 14.08 6.35 15.12
C ARG A 62 13.54 7.65 14.52
N TYR A 63 12.28 7.61 14.12
CA TYR A 63 11.49 8.77 13.73
C TYR A 63 10.66 9.19 14.94
N GLN A 64 10.54 10.50 15.17
CA GLN A 64 9.76 11.02 16.29
C GLN A 64 8.57 11.80 15.73
N GLY A 65 7.37 11.30 15.99
CA GLY A 65 6.13 11.99 15.74
C GLY A 65 5.80 12.87 16.95
N GLY A 66 5.53 14.14 16.73
CA GLY A 66 5.23 15.05 17.82
C GLY A 66 4.65 16.34 17.29
N VAL A 67 3.70 16.89 18.04
CA VAL A 67 3.25 18.24 17.80
C VAL A 67 4.00 19.15 18.76
N TRP A 68 4.94 19.88 18.18
CA TRP A 68 5.45 21.11 18.73
C TRP A 68 6.03 21.10 20.17
N ARG A 69 7.30 20.71 20.31
CA ARG A 69 8.00 20.48 21.60
C ARG A 69 7.39 19.37 22.47
N VAL A 70 6.22 18.83 22.13
CA VAL A 70 5.66 17.62 22.70
C VAL A 70 5.87 16.48 21.69
N TRP A 71 6.88 15.65 21.94
CA TRP A 71 7.01 14.37 21.26
C TRP A 71 5.95 13.43 21.83
N SER A 72 5.04 12.94 20.99
CA SER A 72 3.96 12.08 21.42
C SER A 72 4.26 10.60 21.14
N HIS A 73 4.94 10.27 20.03
CA HIS A 73 5.22 8.87 19.67
C HIS A 73 6.60 8.68 19.02
N ASP A 74 7.29 7.61 19.43
CA ASP A 74 8.54 7.14 18.85
C ASP A 74 8.31 5.98 17.89
N ILE A 75 8.67 6.16 16.62
CA ILE A 75 8.51 5.16 15.56
C ILE A 75 9.89 4.65 15.16
N ASN A 76 10.20 3.41 15.52
CA ASN A 76 11.43 2.75 15.10
C ASN A 76 11.22 2.06 13.75
N LEU A 77 11.47 2.78 12.65
CA LEU A 77 11.38 2.22 11.31
C LEU A 77 12.57 1.29 11.05
N LYS A 78 12.29 0.03 10.70
CA LYS A 78 13.30 -0.96 10.34
C LYS A 78 13.07 -1.46 8.91
N VAL A 79 13.85 -0.95 7.97
CA VAL A 79 13.73 -1.35 6.56
C VAL A 79 14.61 -2.57 6.30
N LYS A 80 14.01 -3.68 5.89
CA LYS A 80 14.71 -4.88 5.42
C LYS A 80 14.62 -4.98 3.90
N SER A 81 15.71 -5.41 3.26
CA SER A 81 15.68 -5.82 1.86
C SER A 81 15.51 -7.33 1.77
N ASP A 82 14.32 -7.78 1.39
CA ASP A 82 14.02 -9.20 1.17
C ASP A 82 13.89 -9.53 -0.33
N PRO A 83 14.47 -10.64 -0.84
CA PRO A 83 14.28 -11.12 -2.20
C PRO A 83 12.82 -11.32 -2.61
N CYS A 84 11.91 -11.72 -1.71
CA CYS A 84 10.48 -11.93 -1.99
C CYS A 84 9.81 -10.74 -2.67
N CYS A 85 10.28 -9.55 -2.29
CA CYS A 85 9.49 -8.34 -2.32
C CYS A 85 10.18 -7.21 -3.10
N SER A 86 11.22 -7.59 -3.84
CA SER A 86 12.10 -6.69 -4.59
C SER A 86 11.92 -6.74 -6.10
N ARG A 87 11.23 -7.76 -6.62
CA ARG A 87 11.02 -7.96 -8.06
C ARG A 87 9.68 -7.38 -8.51
N THR A 88 9.67 -6.73 -9.67
CA THR A 88 8.40 -6.40 -10.36
C THR A 88 7.92 -7.65 -11.09
N GLN A 89 6.65 -8.00 -10.91
CA GLN A 89 6.01 -9.12 -11.58
C GLN A 89 5.23 -8.61 -12.80
N THR A 90 5.10 -9.44 -13.83
CA THR A 90 4.17 -9.20 -14.94
C THR A 90 3.24 -10.40 -15.00
N VAL A 91 1.94 -10.15 -15.00
CA VAL A 91 0.89 -11.16 -15.02
C VAL A 91 0.00 -10.88 -16.23
N THR A 92 -0.32 -11.91 -17.00
CA THR A 92 -1.22 -11.80 -18.15
C THR A 92 -2.56 -12.44 -17.78
N GLY A 93 -3.61 -11.61 -17.73
CA GLY A 93 -5.00 -12.05 -17.66
C GLY A 93 -5.64 -12.11 -19.04
N TYR A 94 -6.61 -12.99 -19.22
CA TYR A 94 -7.37 -13.11 -20.47
C TYR A 94 -8.82 -12.67 -20.28
N LEU A 95 -9.39 -11.96 -21.25
CA LEU A 95 -10.77 -11.45 -21.16
C LEU A 95 -11.78 -12.56 -20.79
N GLY A 96 -12.64 -12.28 -19.83
CA GLY A 96 -13.67 -13.20 -19.31
C GLY A 96 -13.13 -14.38 -18.48
N GLN A 97 -11.81 -14.59 -18.39
CA GLN A 97 -11.21 -15.65 -17.58
C GLN A 97 -10.93 -15.17 -16.15
N THR A 98 -10.44 -16.08 -15.30
CA THR A 98 -9.89 -15.74 -13.98
C THR A 98 -8.38 -15.62 -14.07
N VAL A 99 -7.80 -14.56 -13.49
CA VAL A 99 -6.36 -14.40 -13.31
C VAL A 99 -6.00 -14.40 -11.83
N THR A 100 -4.85 -14.98 -11.48
CA THR A 100 -4.32 -15.02 -10.11
C THR A 100 -3.05 -14.18 -10.01
N ILE A 101 -3.01 -13.28 -9.04
CA ILE A 101 -1.84 -12.51 -8.61
C ILE A 101 -1.36 -13.11 -7.29
N SER A 102 -0.09 -13.47 -7.18
CA SER A 102 0.49 -14.02 -5.94
C SER A 102 1.56 -13.12 -5.34
N CYS A 103 1.53 -13.00 -4.01
CA CYS A 103 2.33 -12.09 -3.21
C CYS A 103 3.03 -12.86 -2.09
N SER A 104 4.33 -13.17 -2.25
CA SER A 104 5.17 -13.70 -1.16
C SER A 104 5.51 -12.62 -0.14
N TYR A 105 5.56 -12.95 1.14
CA TYR A 105 5.85 -11.99 2.22
C TYR A 105 6.82 -12.57 3.30
N PRO A 106 7.65 -11.74 3.97
CA PRO A 106 8.50 -12.19 5.07
C PRO A 106 7.74 -12.68 6.29
N VAL A 107 8.36 -13.56 7.08
CA VAL A 107 7.76 -14.17 8.29
C VAL A 107 7.31 -13.14 9.34
N GLU A 108 7.95 -11.98 9.39
CA GLU A 108 7.63 -10.90 10.33
C GLU A 108 6.22 -10.32 10.14
N PHE A 109 5.62 -10.50 8.96
CA PHE A 109 4.25 -10.05 8.68
C PHE A 109 3.20 -11.16 8.82
N GLU A 110 3.53 -12.32 9.37
CA GLU A 110 2.61 -13.47 9.42
C GLU A 110 1.22 -13.14 10.01
N THR A 111 1.17 -12.31 11.05
CA THR A 111 -0.07 -11.88 11.73
C THR A 111 -0.70 -10.60 11.20
N ASN A 112 -0.08 -9.91 10.23
CA ASN A 112 -0.65 -8.71 9.64
C ASN A 112 -1.89 -9.03 8.79
N ILE A 113 -2.63 -8.01 8.39
CA ILE A 113 -3.59 -8.09 7.27
C ILE A 113 -2.81 -8.13 5.95
N ARG A 114 -3.38 -8.72 4.91
CA ARG A 114 -2.92 -8.62 3.52
C ARG A 114 -3.91 -7.80 2.72
N SER A 115 -3.41 -6.96 1.83
CA SER A 115 -4.25 -6.24 0.88
C SER A 115 -3.56 -6.08 -0.47
N VAL A 116 -4.33 -5.73 -1.49
CA VAL A 116 -3.82 -5.38 -2.80
C VAL A 116 -4.38 -4.02 -3.19
N TYR A 117 -3.49 -3.19 -3.71
CA TYR A 117 -3.79 -1.86 -4.19
C TYR A 117 -3.63 -1.81 -5.70
N LYS A 118 -4.41 -0.96 -6.37
CA LYS A 118 -4.22 -0.58 -7.77
C LYS A 118 -3.82 0.89 -7.83
N LEU A 119 -2.83 1.21 -8.65
CA LEU A 119 -2.51 2.60 -8.96
C LEU A 119 -3.60 3.16 -9.89
N ASP A 120 -4.40 4.08 -9.37
CA ASP A 120 -5.33 4.92 -10.14
C ASP A 120 -4.85 6.38 -10.13
N GLY A 121 -4.54 6.91 -11.31
CA GLY A 121 -3.96 8.24 -11.51
C GLY A 121 -2.65 8.45 -10.75
N ARG A 122 -2.73 9.06 -9.55
CA ARG A 122 -1.60 9.34 -8.64
C ARG A 122 -1.74 8.70 -7.26
N SER A 123 -2.80 7.93 -7.05
CA SER A 123 -3.20 7.33 -5.77
C SER A 123 -3.21 5.80 -5.88
N GLU A 124 -2.79 5.13 -4.82
CA GLU A 124 -3.01 3.69 -4.66
C GLU A 124 -4.41 3.53 -4.04
N GLN A 125 -5.34 2.85 -4.72
CA GLN A 125 -6.67 2.53 -4.21
C GLN A 125 -6.71 1.08 -3.73
N GLU A 126 -7.28 0.82 -2.55
CA GLU A 126 -7.48 -0.56 -2.06
C GLU A 126 -8.47 -1.28 -2.98
N VAL A 127 -8.06 -2.46 -3.46
CA VAL A 127 -8.88 -3.33 -4.31
C VAL A 127 -9.56 -4.39 -3.46
N ILE A 128 -8.80 -5.01 -2.55
CA ILE A 128 -9.29 -6.03 -1.63
C ILE A 128 -8.31 -6.22 -0.46
N ARG A 129 -8.83 -6.63 0.70
CA ARG A 129 -8.04 -7.04 1.87
C ARG A 129 -8.58 -8.28 2.54
N THR A 130 -7.72 -9.02 3.24
CA THR A 130 -8.11 -10.20 4.04
C THR A 130 -8.98 -9.78 5.22
N SER A 131 -10.02 -10.57 5.50
CA SER A 131 -10.78 -10.46 6.74
C SER A 131 -10.14 -11.26 7.87
N ALA A 132 -10.77 -11.30 9.05
CA ALA A 132 -10.33 -12.11 10.20
C ALA A 132 -10.20 -13.62 9.90
N THR A 133 -10.79 -14.13 8.80
CA THR A 133 -10.75 -15.54 8.40
C THR A 133 -9.67 -15.86 7.35
N GLU A 134 -8.65 -15.00 7.17
CA GLU A 134 -7.57 -15.12 6.15
C GLU A 134 -8.02 -15.10 4.68
N GLU A 135 -9.33 -15.13 4.45
CA GLU A 135 -9.99 -15.11 3.16
C GLU A 135 -11.05 -14.01 3.13
N HIS A 136 -11.27 -13.44 1.94
CA HIS A 136 -12.36 -12.50 1.68
C HIS A 136 -12.69 -12.47 0.19
N GLN A 137 -13.94 -12.15 -0.15
CA GLN A 137 -14.40 -11.97 -1.52
C GLN A 137 -15.29 -10.72 -1.61
N ASP A 138 -14.99 -9.87 -2.59
CA ASP A 138 -15.82 -8.72 -2.97
C ASP A 138 -16.06 -8.74 -4.48
N GLY A 139 -17.29 -9.07 -4.88
CA GLY A 139 -17.69 -9.23 -6.28
C GLY A 139 -16.79 -10.20 -7.06
N ARG A 140 -16.05 -9.66 -8.03
CA ARG A 140 -15.12 -10.41 -8.90
C ARG A 140 -13.77 -10.71 -8.26
N PHE A 141 -13.41 -9.98 -7.19
CA PHE A 141 -12.12 -10.08 -6.51
C PHE A 141 -12.24 -11.03 -5.31
N SER A 142 -11.29 -11.93 -5.14
CA SER A 142 -11.13 -12.69 -3.89
C SER A 142 -9.67 -12.74 -3.47
N ILE A 143 -9.42 -12.78 -2.16
CA ILE A 143 -8.10 -12.86 -1.54
C ILE A 143 -8.06 -14.03 -0.57
N SER A 144 -6.96 -14.79 -0.57
CA SER A 144 -6.71 -15.86 0.40
C SER A 144 -5.23 -15.94 0.76
N SER A 145 -4.93 -16.41 1.98
CA SER A 145 -3.59 -16.39 2.57
C SER A 145 -3.10 -17.80 2.93
N ASP A 146 -2.08 -18.28 2.22
CA ASP A 146 -1.31 -19.48 2.56
C ASP A 146 -0.16 -19.08 3.52
N ARG A 147 -0.50 -19.04 4.82
CA ARG A 147 0.47 -18.74 5.88
C ARG A 147 1.63 -19.73 5.95
N ARG A 148 1.46 -20.97 5.50
CA ARG A 148 2.51 -22.02 5.54
C ARG A 148 3.59 -21.69 4.52
N ASN A 149 3.20 -21.37 3.29
CA ASN A 149 4.14 -21.01 2.22
C ASN A 149 4.48 -19.51 2.21
N LYS A 150 3.89 -18.71 3.12
CA LYS A 150 4.08 -17.26 3.23
C LYS A 150 3.75 -16.52 1.92
N VAL A 151 2.63 -16.93 1.32
CA VAL A 151 2.08 -16.34 0.09
C VAL A 151 0.61 -16.03 0.33
N PHE A 152 0.15 -14.87 -0.13
CA PHE A 152 -1.29 -14.66 -0.35
C PHE A 152 -1.54 -14.46 -1.84
N SER A 153 -2.74 -14.80 -2.28
CA SER A 153 -3.14 -14.68 -3.67
C SER A 153 -4.42 -13.86 -3.78
N VAL A 154 -4.51 -13.05 -4.83
CA VAL A 154 -5.73 -12.39 -5.27
C VAL A 154 -6.16 -12.95 -6.61
N ASN A 155 -7.40 -13.42 -6.68
CA ASN A 155 -8.05 -13.82 -7.92
C ASN A 155 -8.95 -12.69 -8.42
N ILE A 156 -8.92 -12.43 -9.72
CA ILE A 156 -9.87 -11.55 -10.41
C ILE A 156 -10.59 -12.43 -11.41
N SER A 157 -11.89 -12.67 -11.20
CA SER A 157 -12.74 -13.40 -12.15
C SER A 157 -13.36 -12.45 -13.19
N ASP A 158 -13.80 -12.98 -14.34
CA ASP A 158 -14.38 -12.19 -15.44
C ASP A 158 -13.50 -10.97 -15.78
N VAL A 159 -12.22 -11.21 -16.09
CA VAL A 159 -11.22 -10.15 -16.34
C VAL A 159 -11.64 -9.26 -17.50
N ARG A 160 -11.49 -7.95 -17.33
CA ARG A 160 -11.91 -6.88 -18.26
C ARG A 160 -10.71 -6.03 -18.67
N GLU A 161 -10.81 -5.29 -19.78
CA GLU A 161 -9.74 -4.38 -20.21
C GLU A 161 -9.36 -3.38 -19.12
N ASP A 162 -10.36 -2.83 -18.41
CA ASP A 162 -10.19 -1.91 -17.28
C ASP A 162 -9.47 -2.52 -16.08
N ASP A 163 -9.35 -3.85 -15.97
CA ASP A 163 -8.55 -4.50 -14.92
C ASP A 163 -7.04 -4.35 -15.20
N ALA A 164 -6.61 -4.06 -16.43
CA ALA A 164 -5.22 -3.79 -16.71
C ALA A 164 -4.68 -2.62 -15.85
N GLY A 165 -3.40 -2.68 -15.48
CA GLY A 165 -2.78 -1.63 -14.68
C GLY A 165 -1.65 -2.10 -13.78
N LEU A 166 -1.14 -1.17 -12.98
CA LEU A 166 -0.13 -1.44 -11.96
C LEU A 166 -0.81 -1.71 -10.62
N TYR A 167 -0.50 -2.85 -10.03
CA TYR A 167 -0.96 -3.28 -8.71
C TYR A 167 0.23 -3.36 -7.74
N SER A 168 -0.06 -3.29 -6.45
CA SER A 168 0.92 -3.45 -5.38
C SER A 168 0.39 -4.41 -4.31
N CYS A 169 1.20 -5.40 -3.90
CA CYS A 169 0.91 -6.19 -2.71
C CYS A 169 1.07 -5.32 -1.46
N ALA A 170 0.25 -5.50 -0.43
CA ALA A 170 0.37 -4.76 0.82
C ALA A 170 0.22 -5.64 2.07
N VAL A 171 0.90 -5.23 3.14
CA VAL A 171 0.69 -5.70 4.52
C VAL A 171 0.45 -4.51 5.42
N GLY A 172 -0.41 -4.66 6.43
CA GLY A 172 -0.70 -3.62 7.40
C GLY A 172 -1.26 -4.17 8.71
N ASN A 173 -1.45 -3.31 9.68
CA ASN A 173 -2.10 -3.62 10.97
C ASN A 173 -3.37 -2.76 11.13
N GLU A 174 -4.36 -3.28 11.85
CA GLU A 174 -5.60 -2.53 12.18
C GLU A 174 -5.68 -2.16 13.67
N GLU A 175 -5.08 -2.95 14.58
CA GLU A 175 -5.18 -2.76 16.03
C GLU A 175 -3.84 -2.33 16.67
N SER A 176 -3.54 -1.03 16.66
CA SER A 176 -2.40 -0.46 17.41
C SER A 176 -2.46 1.08 17.48
N GLU A 177 -1.66 1.66 18.38
CA GLU A 177 -1.47 3.11 18.51
C GLU A 177 -0.85 3.76 17.26
N VAL A 178 -0.01 3.03 16.51
CA VAL A 178 0.56 3.47 15.24
C VAL A 178 0.19 2.46 14.15
N ILE A 179 -0.77 2.85 13.31
CA ILE A 179 -1.14 2.12 12.11
C ILE A 179 -0.01 2.26 11.07
N TYR A 180 0.22 1.22 10.29
CA TYR A 180 1.10 1.28 9.13
C TYR A 180 0.57 0.40 8.01
N GLN A 181 0.92 0.79 6.80
CA GLN A 181 0.74 -0.02 5.61
C GLN A 181 2.03 -0.03 4.79
N SER A 182 2.32 -1.16 4.18
CA SER A 182 3.57 -1.44 3.52
C SER A 182 3.26 -2.04 2.17
N LEU A 183 3.33 -1.26 1.09
CA LEU A 183 3.17 -1.78 -0.26
C LEU A 183 4.53 -2.19 -0.81
N PHE A 184 4.60 -3.45 -1.24
CA PHE A 184 5.76 -4.12 -1.79
C PHE A 184 5.34 -4.89 -3.04
N THR A 185 6.31 -5.35 -3.85
CA THR A 185 6.04 -6.11 -5.08
C THR A 185 5.04 -5.42 -6.03
N SER A 186 5.56 -4.57 -6.93
CA SER A 186 4.74 -4.06 -8.03
C SER A 186 4.40 -5.19 -9.01
N ILE A 187 3.14 -5.28 -9.44
CA ILE A 187 2.65 -6.22 -10.44
C ILE A 187 2.05 -5.42 -11.60
N GLN A 188 2.58 -5.61 -12.80
CA GLN A 188 1.92 -5.15 -14.02
C GLN A 188 0.93 -6.23 -14.47
N LEU A 189 -0.37 -5.97 -14.30
CA LEU A 189 -1.40 -6.78 -14.95
C LEU A 189 -1.57 -6.29 -16.39
N GLN A 190 -1.39 -7.20 -17.34
CA GLN A 190 -1.68 -7.04 -18.75
C GLN A 190 -2.92 -7.85 -19.08
N VAL A 191 -3.88 -7.26 -19.78
CA VAL A 191 -5.09 -7.95 -20.22
C VAL A 191 -4.98 -8.21 -21.73
N THR A 192 -5.23 -9.46 -22.13
CA THR A 192 -5.18 -9.90 -23.53
C THR A 192 -6.51 -10.51 -23.91
N GLY A 193 -6.98 -10.25 -25.12
CA GLY A 193 -8.16 -10.89 -25.67
C GLY A 193 -8.06 -11.01 -27.18
N GLU A 194 -8.48 -12.15 -27.71
CA GLU A 194 -8.91 -12.21 -29.09
C GLU A 194 -10.30 -11.60 -29.15
N ASN A 195 -10.45 -10.45 -29.82
CA ASN A 195 -11.76 -9.95 -30.21
C ASN A 195 -12.32 -10.89 -31.30
N LEU A 196 -12.98 -11.96 -30.87
CA LEU A 196 -13.68 -12.91 -31.73
C LEU A 196 -14.96 -12.26 -32.28
N PHE A 197 -14.77 -11.42 -33.31
CA PHE A 197 -15.84 -10.85 -34.11
C PHE A 197 -16.52 -11.94 -34.96
N PHE A 198 -17.52 -12.62 -34.39
CA PHE A 198 -18.38 -13.52 -35.15
C PHE A 198 -19.37 -12.74 -36.01
N THR A 199 -19.02 -12.50 -37.27
CA THR A 199 -19.95 -11.93 -38.27
C THR A 199 -20.80 -13.04 -38.87
N ILE A 200 -22.11 -13.05 -38.59
CA ILE A 200 -23.08 -13.89 -39.30
C ILE A 200 -23.65 -13.08 -40.47
N CYS A 201 -23.19 -13.36 -41.68
CA CYS A 201 -23.79 -12.82 -42.91
C CYS A 201 -25.01 -13.64 -43.32
N LYS A 202 -25.96 -12.99 -44.00
CA LYS A 202 -27.09 -13.60 -44.71
C LYS A 202 -27.00 -13.27 -46.20
#